data_AF-A0A937YAD8-F1
#
_entry.id   AF-A0A937YAD8-F1
#
_cell.length_a   1.000
_cell.length_b   1.000
_cell.length_c   1.000
_cell.angle_alpha   90.00
_cell.angle_beta   90.00
_cell.angle_gamma   90.00
#
_symmetry.space_group_name_H-M   'P 1'
#
loop_
_entity.id
_entity.type
_entity.pdbx_description
1 polymer ?
#
loop_
_entity_poly.entity_id
_entity_poly.type
_entity_poly.pdbx_seq_one_letter_code
_entity_poly.pdbx_strand_id
1 'polypeptide(L)'
;CSWACPYGAREIDEARQVMTKCTLCVDRITDTSLPEAERKPACVMACPTNARLFGDVHDPKSEVSQAIRERDGYELMPEWGTRPANRYLPRRQAD
;
A
#
# COMPACT_ATOMS: atom_id res chain seq x y z
N CYS A 1 7.42 -10.81 -16.02
CA CYS A 1 7.02 -10.43 -14.63
C CYS A 1 5.62 -9.83 -14.57
N SER A 2 5.19 -9.03 -15.57
CA SER A 2 3.82 -8.51 -15.70
C SER A 2 2.77 -9.63 -15.76
N TRP A 3 2.92 -10.61 -16.66
CA TRP A 3 1.97 -11.72 -16.82
C TRP A 3 1.81 -12.62 -15.59
N ALA A 4 2.82 -12.67 -14.71
CA ALA A 4 2.75 -13.47 -13.48
C ALA A 4 2.07 -12.72 -12.32
N CYS A 5 1.87 -11.40 -12.43
CA CYS A 5 1.27 -10.59 -11.39
C CYS A 5 -0.27 -10.68 -11.50
N PRO A 6 -0.98 -11.32 -10.55
CA PRO A 6 -2.43 -11.48 -10.66
C PRO A 6 -3.18 -10.15 -10.53
N TYR A 7 -2.52 -9.12 -10.01
CA TYR A 7 -3.10 -7.79 -9.81
C TYR A 7 -2.98 -6.86 -11.01
N GLY A 8 -2.26 -7.26 -12.08
CA GLY A 8 -1.97 -6.36 -13.20
C GLY A 8 -1.14 -5.12 -12.82
N ALA A 9 -0.53 -5.10 -11.63
CA ALA A 9 0.09 -3.90 -11.03
C ALA A 9 1.51 -3.56 -11.56
N ARG A 10 1.84 -3.99 -12.78
CA ARG A 10 3.15 -3.76 -13.40
C ARG A 10 2.94 -3.14 -14.77
N GLU A 11 3.63 -2.06 -15.05
CA GLU A 11 3.47 -1.23 -16.24
C GLU A 11 4.83 -1.07 -16.94
N ILE A 12 4.86 -1.05 -18.27
CA ILE A 12 6.08 -0.78 -19.02
C ILE A 12 6.26 0.73 -19.16
N ASP A 13 7.44 1.24 -18.79
CA ASP A 13 7.85 2.56 -19.22
C ASP A 13 8.44 2.44 -20.62
N GLU A 14 7.70 2.89 -21.63
CA GLU A 14 8.09 2.77 -23.04
C GLU A 14 9.32 3.60 -23.39
N ALA A 15 9.55 4.74 -22.73
CA ALA A 15 10.71 5.57 -23.02
C ALA A 15 12.00 4.92 -22.50
N ARG A 16 11.95 4.39 -21.27
CA ARG A 16 13.10 3.76 -20.60
C ARG A 16 13.26 2.28 -20.92
N GLN A 17 12.27 1.64 -21.53
CA GLN A 17 12.23 0.21 -21.81
C GLN A 17 12.40 -0.65 -20.54
N VAL A 18 11.82 -0.20 -19.42
CA VAL A 18 11.89 -0.91 -18.13
C VAL A 18 10.52 -1.08 -17.50
N MET A 19 10.30 -2.21 -16.85
CA MET A 19 9.06 -2.47 -16.12
C MET A 19 9.04 -1.69 -14.80
N THR A 20 7.98 -0.93 -14.57
CA THR A 20 7.70 -0.18 -13.35
C THR A 20 6.53 -0.78 -12.58
N LYS A 21 6.41 -0.40 -11.31
CA LYS A 21 5.27 -0.69 -10.43
C LYS A 21 5.27 0.30 -9.28
N CYS A 22 4.20 0.29 -8.48
CA CYS A 22 4.26 0.92 -7.16
C CYS A 22 5.41 0.33 -6.32
N THR A 23 6.25 1.21 -5.77
CA THR A 23 7.38 0.87 -4.90
C THR A 23 7.11 1.24 -3.45
N LEU A 24 5.87 1.60 -3.10
CA LEU A 24 5.50 2.24 -1.83
C LEU A 24 6.33 3.51 -1.56
N CYS A 25 6.72 4.23 -2.63
CA CYS A 25 7.57 5.42 -2.57
C CYS A 25 8.85 5.15 -1.76
N VAL A 26 9.54 4.04 -2.06
CA VAL A 26 10.77 3.63 -1.36
C VAL A 26 11.75 4.79 -1.20
N ASP A 27 11.94 5.57 -2.25
CA ASP A 27 12.76 6.77 -2.31
C ASP A 27 12.39 7.80 -1.23
N ARG A 28 11.10 8.00 -0.99
CA ARG A 28 10.60 8.96 0.00
C ARG A 28 10.61 8.41 1.43
N ILE A 29 10.23 7.14 1.62
CA ILE A 29 10.14 6.55 2.96
C ILE A 29 11.54 6.32 3.58
N THR A 30 12.58 6.14 2.76
CA THR A 30 13.95 5.97 3.23
C THR A 30 14.74 7.28 3.29
N ASP A 31 14.19 8.39 2.80
CA ASP A 31 14.89 9.67 2.76
C ASP A 31 14.99 10.28 4.16
N THR A 32 16.19 10.22 4.74
CA THR A 32 16.47 10.76 6.07
C THR A 32 16.50 12.28 6.14
N SER A 33 16.51 12.98 4.99
CA SER A 33 16.44 14.45 4.95
C SER A 33 15.02 14.97 5.21
N LEU A 34 13.99 14.14 4.97
CA LEU A 34 12.60 14.48 5.29
C LEU A 34 12.31 14.27 6.78
N PRO A 35 11.42 15.09 7.39
CA PRO A 35 10.87 14.81 8.71
C PRO A 35 10.22 13.43 8.73
N GLU A 36 10.37 12.68 9.83
CA GLU A 36 9.82 11.32 9.93
C GLU A 36 8.31 11.27 9.67
N ALA A 37 7.57 12.28 10.13
CA ALA A 37 6.12 12.41 9.89
C ALA A 37 5.75 12.51 8.39
N GLU A 38 6.69 12.96 7.56
CA GLU A 38 6.52 13.16 6.11
C GLU A 38 7.06 12.01 5.25
N ARG A 39 7.79 11.06 5.86
CA ARG A 39 8.33 9.84 5.20
C ARG A 39 7.22 8.80 4.98
N LYS A 40 6.20 9.21 4.24
CA LYS A 40 5.04 8.41 3.86
C LYS A 40 4.86 8.41 2.34
N PRO A 41 4.22 7.39 1.76
CA PRO A 41 3.94 7.37 0.33
C PRO A 41 3.15 8.59 -0.13
N ALA A 42 3.47 9.10 -1.33
CA ALA A 42 2.81 10.27 -1.90
C ALA A 42 1.29 10.09 -1.99
N CYS A 43 0.83 8.88 -2.34
CA CYS A 43 -0.61 8.58 -2.41
C CYS A 43 -1.33 8.60 -1.06
N VAL A 44 -0.61 8.43 0.06
CA VAL A 44 -1.13 8.53 1.43
C VAL A 44 -1.24 10.00 1.82
N MET A 45 -0.17 10.77 1.60
CA MET A 45 -0.14 12.21 1.89
C MET A 45 -1.15 13.01 1.07
N ALA A 46 -1.36 12.62 -0.19
CA ALA A 46 -2.28 13.31 -1.10
C ALA A 46 -3.76 13.00 -0.85
N CYS A 47 -4.09 12.02 0.00
CA CYS A 47 -5.47 11.56 0.16
C CYS A 47 -6.24 12.47 1.14
N PRO A 48 -7.19 13.32 0.69
CA PRO A 48 -7.87 14.26 1.57
C PRO A 48 -8.80 13.57 2.58
N THR A 49 -9.26 12.36 2.27
CA THR A 49 -10.21 11.59 3.09
C THR A 49 -9.53 10.57 4.01
N ASN A 50 -8.19 10.51 4.02
CA ASN A 50 -7.43 9.50 4.76
C ASN A 50 -7.87 8.05 4.47
N ALA A 51 -8.20 7.75 3.21
CA ALA A 51 -8.58 6.41 2.77
C ALA A 51 -7.42 5.41 2.79
N ARG A 52 -6.17 5.88 2.81
CA ARG A 52 -4.96 5.06 2.80
C ARG A 52 -4.19 5.28 4.10
N LEU A 53 -3.88 4.19 4.78
CA LEU A 53 -3.04 4.17 5.97
C LEU A 53 -1.69 3.53 5.61
N PHE A 54 -0.62 3.95 6.29
CA PHE A 54 0.73 3.43 6.03
C PHE A 54 1.47 3.16 7.34
N GLY A 55 2.14 2.02 7.41
CA GLY A 55 2.90 1.57 8.57
C GLY A 55 3.34 0.12 8.42
N ASP A 56 4.01 -0.41 9.44
CA ASP A 56 4.44 -1.80 9.47
C ASP A 56 3.27 -2.73 9.85
N VAL A 57 2.89 -3.61 8.94
CA VAL A 57 1.81 -4.62 9.15
C VAL A 57 2.24 -5.77 10.07
N HIS A 58 3.53 -5.88 10.39
CA HIS A 58 4.08 -6.84 11.34
C HIS A 58 4.19 -6.29 12.76
N ASP A 59 4.18 -4.97 12.94
CA ASP A 59 4.07 -4.36 14.27
C ASP A 59 2.59 -4.33 14.70
N PRO A 60 2.19 -5.10 15.73
CA PRO A 60 0.81 -5.12 16.20
C PRO A 60 0.34 -3.77 16.77
N LYS A 61 1.27 -2.87 17.15
CA LYS A 61 0.98 -1.54 17.68
C LYS A 61 0.85 -0.46 16.60
N SER A 62 1.17 -0.76 15.35
CA SER A 62 1.04 0.21 14.27
C SER A 62 -0.43 0.53 13.97
N GLU A 63 -0.69 1.75 13.49
CA GLU A 63 -2.01 2.21 13.08
C GLU A 63 -2.64 1.27 12.03
N VAL A 64 -1.85 0.81 11.06
CA VAL A 64 -2.32 -0.10 10.02
C VAL A 64 -2.73 -1.45 10.60
N SER A 65 -1.93 -2.03 11.50
CA SER A 65 -2.22 -3.33 12.12
C SER A 65 -3.46 -3.28 13.01
N GLN A 66 -3.66 -2.18 13.73
CA GLN A 66 -4.88 -1.93 14.50
C GLN A 66 -6.10 -1.81 13.56
N ALA A 67 -6.02 -0.96 12.53
CA ALA A 67 -7.13 -0.76 11.60
C ALA A 67 -7.53 -2.04 10.85
N ILE A 68 -6.57 -2.90 10.48
CA ILE A 68 -6.84 -4.20 9.87
C ILE A 68 -7.59 -5.11 10.84
N ARG A 69 -7.15 -5.23 12.10
CA ARG A 69 -7.82 -6.10 13.09
C ARG A 69 -9.20 -5.59 13.49
N GLU A 70 -9.34 -4.28 13.70
CA GLU A 70 -10.55 -3.68 14.25
C GLU A 70 -11.68 -3.56 13.22
N ARG A 71 -11.34 -3.54 11.93
CA ARG A 71 -12.29 -3.33 10.84
C ARG A 71 -12.40 -4.49 9.88
N ASP A 72 -11.98 -5.70 10.28
CA ASP A 72 -12.04 -6.91 9.44
C ASP A 72 -11.35 -6.73 8.09
N GLY A 73 -10.12 -6.21 8.11
CA GLY A 73 -9.32 -6.01 6.91
C GLY A 73 -8.99 -7.32 6.20
N TYR A 74 -9.06 -7.32 4.87
CA TYR A 74 -8.92 -8.52 4.04
C TYR A 74 -7.87 -8.38 2.93
N GLU A 75 -7.39 -9.51 2.43
CA GLU A 75 -6.50 -9.57 1.27
C GLU A 75 -7.31 -9.45 -0.03
N LEU A 76 -6.81 -8.71 -1.01
CA LEU A 76 -7.43 -8.69 -2.33
C LEU A 76 -7.10 -9.96 -3.10
N MET A 77 -8.12 -10.60 -3.68
CA MET A 77 -8.00 -11.84 -4.46
C MET A 77 -7.21 -12.96 -3.74
N PRO A 78 -7.68 -13.41 -2.56
CA PRO A 78 -6.99 -14.41 -1.74
C PRO A 78 -6.77 -15.75 -2.46
N GLU A 79 -7.57 -16.07 -3.48
CA GLU A 79 -7.47 -17.28 -4.30
C GLU A 79 -6.09 -17.46 -4.99
N TRP A 80 -5.32 -16.38 -5.16
CA TRP A 80 -3.97 -16.45 -5.75
C TRP A 80 -2.87 -16.78 -4.73
N GLY A 81 -3.17 -16.81 -3.43
CA GLY A 81 -2.22 -17.23 -2.39
C GLY A 81 -0.96 -16.35 -2.26
N THR A 82 -0.97 -15.12 -2.78
CA THR A 82 0.23 -14.27 -2.86
C THR A 82 0.57 -13.50 -1.59
N ARG A 83 -0.31 -13.52 -0.57
CA ARG A 83 -0.13 -12.81 0.71
C ARG A 83 0.31 -11.34 0.53
N PRO A 84 -0.48 -10.48 -0.15
CA PRO A 84 -0.07 -9.12 -0.51
C PRO A 84 0.13 -8.23 0.74
N ALA A 85 1.14 -7.36 0.76
CA ALA A 85 1.36 -6.44 1.89
C ALA A 85 0.18 -5.48 2.13
N ASN A 86 -0.52 -5.07 1.06
CA ASN A 86 -1.68 -4.20 1.16
C ASN A 86 -2.90 -4.99 1.67
N ARG A 87 -3.66 -4.37 2.57
CA ARG A 87 -4.96 -4.86 3.06
C ARG A 87 -6.06 -3.86 2.70
N TYR A 88 -7.24 -4.37 2.43
CA TYR A 88 -8.42 -3.56 2.16
C TYR A 88 -9.33 -3.58 3.38
N LEU A 89 -9.90 -2.43 3.72
CA LEU A 89 -10.90 -2.34 4.76
C LEU A 89 -12.29 -2.38 4.11
N PRO A 90 -13.26 -3.12 4.68
CA PRO A 90 -14.65 -3.07 4.27
C PRO A 90 -15.16 -1.62 4.23
N ARG A 91 -16.05 -1.37 3.27
CA ARG A 91 -16.76 -0.08 3.17
C ARG A 91 -17.47 0.18 4.49
N ARG A 92 -17.28 1.36 5.07
CA ARG A 92 -18.06 1.82 6.21
C ARG A 92 -19.52 1.95 5.75
N GLN A 93 -20.44 1.30 6.46
CA GLN A 93 -21.86 1.59 6.27
C GLN A 93 -22.09 3.04 6.71
N ALA A 94 -22.83 3.80 5.91
CA ALA A 94 -23.32 5.09 6.35
C ALA A 94 -24.55 4.81 7.20
N ASP A 95 -24.59 5.35 8.41
CA ASP A 95 -25.80 5.37 9.24
C ASP A 95 -26.93 6.15 8.54
#